data_AF-A0A936CL84-F1
#
_entry.id   AF-A0A936CL84-F1
#
_cell.length_a   1.000
_cell.length_b   1.000
_cell.length_c   1.000
_cell.angle_alpha   90.00
_cell.angle_beta   90.00
_cell.angle_gamma   90.00
#
_symmetry.space_group_name_H-M   'P 1'
#
loop_
_entity.id
_entity.type
_entity.pdbx_description
1 polymer ?
#
loop_
_entity_poly.entity_id
_entity_poly.type
_entity_poly.pdbx_seq_one_letter_code
_entity_poly.pdbx_strand_id
1 'polypeptide(L)' 'MGVVNQALNLSYAEWLGKPDLINEELERYLALTKEDIQRVAQQYFRWDIATKMYYRKQVVEK' A
#
# COMPACT_ATOMS: atom_id res chain seq x y z
N MET A 1 -13.66 11.21 -13.96
CA MET A 1 -13.69 9.91 -13.22
C MET A 1 -15.07 9.30 -13.43
N GLY A 2 -15.16 8.02 -13.78
CA GLY A 2 -16.46 7.35 -13.99
C GLY A 2 -17.11 6.93 -12.66
N VAL A 3 -18.44 6.81 -12.65
CA VAL A 3 -19.26 6.42 -11.47
C VAL A 3 -18.76 5.13 -10.81
N VAL A 4 -18.29 4.17 -11.61
CA VAL A 4 -17.73 2.90 -11.11
C VAL A 4 -16.49 3.12 -10.24
N ASN A 5 -15.59 4.03 -10.64
CA ASN A 5 -14.36 4.30 -9.89
C ASN A 5 -14.70 4.95 -8.53
N GLN A 6 -15.65 5.88 -8.51
CA GLN A 6 -16.14 6.51 -7.28
C GLN A 6 -16.79 5.49 -6.33
N ALA A 7 -17.63 4.59 -6.87
CA ALA A 7 -18.27 3.54 -6.09
C ALA A 7 -17.25 2.55 -5.49
N LEU A 8 -16.21 2.18 -6.24
CA LEU A 8 -15.15 1.29 -5.75
C LEU A 8 -14.35 1.95 -4.63
N ASN A 9 -13.95 3.22 -4.78
CA ASN A 9 -13.22 3.95 -3.74
C ASN A 9 -14.06 4.07 -2.45
N LEU A 10 -15.37 4.30 -2.60
CA LEU A 10 -16.29 4.32 -1.46
C LEU A 10 -16.42 2.96 -0.79
N SER A 11 -16.62 1.88 -1.56
CA SER A 11 -16.68 0.53 -0.99
C SER A 11 -15.40 0.16 -0.25
N TYR A 12 -14.24 0.60 -0.74
CA TYR A 12 -12.95 0.35 -0.11
C TYR A 12 -12.80 1.12 1.21
N ALA A 13 -13.16 2.40 1.22
CA ALA A 13 -13.15 3.25 2.41
C ALA A 13 -14.11 2.72 3.50
N GLU A 14 -15.32 2.30 3.12
CA GLU A 14 -16.29 1.63 4.00
C GLU A 14 -15.75 0.30 4.54
N TRP A 15 -15.15 -0.53 3.70
CA TRP A 15 -14.55 -1.80 4.13
C TRP A 15 -13.44 -1.61 5.16
N LEU A 16 -12.68 -0.53 5.06
CA LEU A 16 -11.67 -0.13 6.05
C LEU A 16 -12.27 0.53 7.31
N GLY A 17 -13.59 0.71 7.39
CA GLY A 17 -14.29 1.38 8.49
C GLY A 17 -14.01 2.88 8.56
N LYS A 18 -13.59 3.50 7.45
CA LYS A 18 -13.19 4.91 7.35
C LYS A 18 -13.77 5.55 6.09
N PRO A 19 -15.09 5.80 6.04
CA PRO A 19 -15.74 6.36 4.85
C PRO A 19 -15.18 7.71 4.42
N ASP A 20 -14.75 8.54 5.38
CA ASP A 20 -14.18 9.86 5.11
C ASP A 20 -12.80 9.82 4.44
N LEU A 21 -12.19 8.64 4.34
CA LEU A 21 -10.87 8.45 3.72
C LEU A 21 -10.82 9.01 2.30
N ILE A 22 -11.89 8.89 1.52
CA ILE A 22 -11.95 9.38 0.13
C ILE A 22 -11.72 10.89 0.04
N ASN A 23 -12.19 11.63 1.06
CA ASN A 23 -12.07 13.08 1.09
C ASN A 23 -10.70 13.52 1.59
N GLU A 24 -10.15 12.81 2.57
CA GLU A 24 -8.90 13.20 3.24
C GLU A 24 -7.63 12.65 2.57
N GLU A 25 -7.75 11.60 1.74
CA GLU A 25 -6.60 10.89 1.18
C GLU A 25 -5.69 11.81 0.37
N LEU A 26 -6.26 12.71 -0.45
CA LEU A 26 -5.48 13.67 -1.23
C LEU A 26 -4.70 14.63 -0.32
N GLU A 27 -5.36 15.20 0.68
CA GLU A 27 -4.72 16.14 1.62
C GLU A 27 -3.60 15.46 2.39
N ARG A 28 -3.82 14.21 2.83
CA ARG A 28 -2.81 13.40 3.52
C ARG A 28 -1.59 13.14 2.65
N TYR A 29 -1.76 12.85 1.35
CA TYR A 29 -0.64 12.67 0.44
C TYR A 29 0.13 13.99 0.21
N LEU A 30 -0.58 15.10 0.06
CA LEU A 30 0.03 16.42 -0.15
C LEU A 30 0.76 16.94 1.10
N ALA A 31 0.35 16.52 2.30
CA ALA A 31 1.00 16.88 3.55
C ALA A 31 2.30 16.12 3.82
N LEU A 32 2.64 15.09 3.03
CA LEU A 32 3.83 14.28 3.26
C LEU A 32 5.13 15.08 3.07
N THR A 33 6.03 14.96 4.05
CA THR A 33 7.38 15.55 4.00
C THR A 33 8.43 14.51 3.60
N LYS A 34 9.63 14.97 3.23
CA LYS A 34 10.75 14.07 2.92
C LYS A 34 11.19 13.31 4.17
N GLU A 35 11.14 13.97 5.32
CA GLU A 35 11.50 13.43 6.62
C GLU A 35 10.56 12.30 7.04
N ASP A 36 9.25 12.44 6.75
CA ASP A 36 8.27 11.37 6.98
C ASP A 36 8.57 10.12 6.16
N ILE A 37 8.86 10.30 4.88
CA ILE A 37 9.21 9.19 3.98
C ILE A 37 10.49 8.50 4.48
N GLN A 38 11.51 9.28 4.82
CA GLN A 38 12.78 8.76 5.31
C GLN A 38 12.62 7.97 6.62
N ARG A 39 11.82 8.50 7.56
CA ARG A 39 11.51 7.85 8.84
C ARG A 39 10.82 6.50 8.65
N VAL A 40 9.80 6.45 7.81
CA VAL A 40 9.04 5.22 7.53
C VAL A 40 9.90 4.21 6.78
N ALA A 41 10.71 4.64 5.81
CA ALA A 41 11.63 3.77 5.08
C ALA A 41 12.63 3.08 6.03
N GLN A 42 13.23 3.82 6.97
CA GLN A 42 14.11 3.25 7.99
C GLN A 42 13.40 2.26 8.92
N GLN A 43 12.10 2.44 9.15
CA GLN A 43 11.30 1.53 9.96
C GLN A 43 11.00 0.21 9.23
N TYR A 44 10.59 0.24 7.96
CA TYR A 44 10.10 -0.96 7.27
C TYR A 44 11.16 -1.68 6.44
N PHE A 45 12.15 -0.98 5.89
CA PHE A 45 13.20 -1.61 5.08
C PHE A 45 14.37 -2.08 5.94
N ARG A 46 14.10 -3.07 6.79
CA ARG A 46 15.11 -3.67 7.65
C ARG A 46 15.27 -5.15 7.37
N TRP A 47 16.52 -5.62 7.46
CA TRP A 47 16.88 -7.00 7.14
C TRP A 47 16.30 -8.02 8.13
N ASP A 48 16.06 -7.61 9.39
CA ASP A 48 15.51 -8.46 10.46
C ASP A 48 14.06 -8.89 10.20
N ILE A 49 13.30 -8.11 9.44
CA ILE A 49 11.88 -8.39 9.11
C ILE A 49 11.67 -8.74 7.62
N ALA A 50 12.74 -8.78 6.83
CA ALA A 50 12.65 -9.04 5.40
C ALA A 50 12.47 -10.54 5.11
N THR A 51 11.35 -10.90 4.45
CA THR A 51 11.14 -12.24 3.92
C THR A 51 11.58 -12.32 2.46
N LYS A 52 12.45 -13.27 2.12
CA LYS A 52 12.94 -13.49 0.75
C LYS A 52 12.42 -14.83 0.23
N MET A 53 11.69 -14.81 -0.87
CA MET A 53 11.25 -16.02 -1.57
C MET A 53 11.97 -16.12 -2.92
N TYR A 54 12.59 -17.27 -3.17
CA TYR A 54 13.26 -17.56 -4.43
C TYR A 54 12.44 -18.58 -5.21
N TYR A 55 11.94 -18.18 -6.38
CA TYR A 55 11.28 -19.12 -7.29
C TYR A 55 12.34 -19.93 -8.06
N ARG A 56 12.23 -21.25 -8.05
CA ARG A 56 13.07 -22.16 -8.85
C ARG A 56 12.19 -23.06 -9.71
N LYS A 57 12.62 -23.30 -10.95
CA LYS A 57 12.00 -24.30 -11.84
C LYS A 57 12.26 -25.69 -11.27
N GLN A 58 11.23 -26.54 -11.18
CA GLN A 58 11.41 -27.97 -10.93
C GLN A 58 12.10 -28.60 -12.14
N VAL A 59 13.27 -29.21 -11.91
CA VAL A 59 13.91 -30.10 -12.88
C VAL A 59 13.26 -31.46 -12.71
N VAL A 60 12.38 -31.83 -13.63
CA VAL A 60 11.87 -33.20 -13.74
C VAL A 60 12.87 -33.96 -14.59
N GLU A 61 13.66 -34.84 -13.98
CA GLU A 61 14.46 -35.82 -14.72
C GLU A 61 13.52 -36.85 -15.37
N LYS A 62 13.81 -37.20 -16.62
CA LYS A 62 13.04 -38.17 -17.43
C LYS A 62 13.40 -39.60 -17.06
#